data_AF-E4T6C6-F1
#
_entry.id   AF-E4T6C6-F1
#
_cell.length_a   1.000
_cell.length_b   1.000
_cell.length_c   1.000
_cell.angle_alpha   90.00
_cell.angle_beta   90.00
_cell.angle_gamma   90.00
#
_symmetry.space_group_name_H-M   'P 1'
#
loop_
_entity.id
_entity.type
_entity.pdbx_description
1 polymer ?
#
loop_
_entity_poly.entity_id
_entity_poly.type
_entity_poly.pdbx_seq_one_letter_code
_entity_poly.pdbx_strand_id
1 'polypeptide(L)'
;MSYTVIDKKAEHHSFGVWPVKINVDTTLTLVKQENDHLGISYDCVFSGVKSGHVQGGPIQVDGDMTKVVNDNPKVLVIISGYQKTAAYASMHVKITVDAPVIGTITIFDSTLGGNIPAGNAWELIAEGMKAELNAK
;
A
#
# COMPACT_ATOMS: atom_id res chain seq x y z
N MET A 1 10.50 12.42 -5.86
CA MET A 1 9.94 11.41 -6.77
C MET A 1 8.46 11.71 -6.92
N SER A 2 8.00 12.04 -8.12
CA SER A 2 6.58 12.19 -8.39
C SER A 2 5.97 10.80 -8.58
N TYR A 3 4.74 10.62 -8.13
CA TYR A 3 3.96 9.43 -8.38
C TYR A 3 2.50 9.83 -8.50
N THR A 4 1.72 9.03 -9.23
CA THR A 4 0.27 9.21 -9.33
C THR A 4 -0.41 8.08 -8.59
N VAL A 5 -1.36 8.41 -7.72
CA VAL A 5 -2.16 7.40 -7.02
C VAL A 5 -3.14 6.76 -8.00
N ILE A 6 -3.10 5.43 -8.10
CA ILE A 6 -4.03 4.63 -8.90
C ILE A 6 -5.20 4.17 -8.02
N ASP A 7 -4.88 3.63 -6.84
CA ASP A 7 -5.85 3.13 -5.88
C ASP A 7 -5.31 3.31 -4.45
N LYS A 8 -6.23 3.42 -3.49
CA LYS A 8 -5.92 3.54 -2.06
C LYS A 8 -6.97 2.81 -1.25
N LYS A 9 -6.53 1.91 -0.38
CA LYS A 9 -7.41 1.17 0.53
C LYS A 9 -6.88 1.25 1.95
N ALA A 10 -7.81 1.37 2.88
CA ALA A 10 -7.55 1.31 4.30
C ALA A 10 -8.34 0.15 4.92
N GLU A 11 -7.70 -0.57 5.83
CA GLU A 11 -8.31 -1.62 6.63
C GLU A 11 -7.98 -1.41 8.10
N HIS A 12 -8.94 -1.74 8.96
CA HIS A 12 -8.77 -1.73 10.41
C HIS A 12 -8.99 -3.14 10.94
N HIS A 13 -8.02 -3.65 11.69
CA HIS A 13 -8.11 -4.96 12.33
C HIS A 13 -7.85 -4.86 13.82
N SER A 14 -8.52 -5.71 14.60
CA SER A 14 -8.32 -5.84 16.04
C SER A 14 -7.98 -7.28 16.37
N PHE A 15 -6.88 -7.50 17.09
CA PHE A 15 -6.41 -8.82 17.51
C PHE A 15 -6.34 -8.92 19.02
N GLY A 16 -6.57 -10.14 19.54
CA GLY A 16 -6.50 -10.44 20.96
C GLY A 16 -7.71 -9.99 21.77
N VAL A 17 -7.63 -10.18 23.09
CA VAL A 17 -8.66 -9.85 24.08
C VAL A 17 -8.01 -9.11 25.25
N TRP A 18 -8.78 -8.36 26.03
CA TRP A 18 -8.26 -7.61 27.18
C TRP A 18 -7.52 -8.54 28.17
N PRO A 19 -6.34 -8.15 28.68
CA PRO A 19 -5.66 -6.86 28.49
C PRO A 19 -4.74 -6.81 27.24
N VAL A 20 -4.64 -7.89 26.46
CA VAL A 20 -3.72 -8.02 25.31
C VAL A 20 -4.42 -7.73 23.98
N LYS A 21 -5.12 -6.59 23.90
CA LYS A 21 -5.73 -6.13 22.64
C LYS A 21 -4.72 -5.30 21.84
N ILE A 22 -4.62 -5.58 20.54
CA ILE A 22 -3.86 -4.79 19.57
C ILE A 22 -4.81 -4.37 18.46
N ASN A 23 -4.81 -3.10 18.08
CA ASN A 23 -5.49 -2.63 16.88
C ASN A 23 -4.45 -2.21 15.85
N VAL A 24 -4.75 -2.46 14.57
CA VAL A 24 -3.88 -2.15 13.45
C VAL A 24 -4.71 -1.45 12.38
N ASP A 25 -4.30 -0.23 12.07
CA ASP A 25 -4.82 0.57 10.96
C ASP A 25 -3.80 0.48 9.82
N THR A 26 -4.18 -0.13 8.71
CA THR A 26 -3.31 -0.31 7.55
C THR A 26 -3.88 0.45 6.36
N THR A 27 -3.07 1.28 5.73
CA THR A 27 -3.37 1.92 4.45
C THR A 27 -2.37 1.45 3.41
N LEU A 28 -2.85 0.88 2.30
CA LEU A 28 -2.04 0.67 1.10
C LEU A 28 -2.44 1.64 0.01
N THR A 29 -1.45 2.09 -0.74
CA THR A 29 -1.62 2.93 -1.91
C THR A 29 -0.86 2.32 -3.09
N LEU A 30 -1.59 1.99 -4.15
CA LEU A 30 -1.03 1.61 -5.44
C LEU A 30 -0.69 2.90 -6.20
N VAL A 31 0.54 3.02 -6.66
CA VAL A 31 1.01 4.22 -7.36
C VAL A 31 1.66 3.89 -8.70
N LYS A 32 1.51 4.78 -9.67
CA LYS A 32 2.32 4.84 -10.88
C LYS A 32 3.57 5.67 -10.58
N GLN A 33 4.74 5.07 -10.78
CA GLN A 33 6.04 5.73 -10.70
C GLN A 33 6.52 6.16 -12.09
N GLU A 34 7.69 6.80 -12.15
CA GLU A 34 8.37 7.12 -13.41
C GLU A 34 8.63 5.85 -14.23
N ASN A 35 8.82 6.01 -15.54
CA ASN A 35 9.04 4.92 -16.50
C ASN A 35 7.95 3.84 -16.49
N ASP A 36 6.72 4.21 -16.13
CA ASP A 36 5.56 3.31 -16.10
C ASP A 36 5.71 2.14 -15.10
N HIS A 37 6.59 2.29 -14.10
CA HIS A 37 6.70 1.31 -13.02
C HIS A 37 5.51 1.46 -12.06
N LEU A 38 5.08 0.35 -11.46
CA LEU A 38 4.09 0.38 -10.39
C LEU A 38 4.80 0.24 -9.05
N GLY A 39 4.27 0.93 -8.05
CA GLY A 39 4.76 0.86 -6.69
C GLY A 39 3.63 0.66 -5.69
N ILE A 40 3.93 -0.02 -4.59
CA ILE A 40 3.06 -0.06 -3.42
C ILE A 40 3.70 0.73 -2.29
N SER A 41 2.97 1.74 -1.82
CA SER A 41 3.27 2.38 -0.54
C SER A 41 2.33 1.83 0.52
N TYR A 42 2.85 1.67 1.73
CA TYR A 42 2.08 1.18 2.86
C TYR A 42 2.34 2.04 4.10
N ASP A 43 1.31 2.15 4.93
CA ASP A 43 1.33 2.84 6.21
C ASP A 43 0.52 2.00 7.20
N CYS A 44 1.15 1.54 8.28
CA CYS A 44 0.56 0.72 9.31
C CYS A 44 0.74 1.37 10.68
N VAL A 45 -0.35 1.72 11.34
CA VAL A 45 -0.36 2.23 12.71
C VAL A 45 -0.86 1.15 13.65
N PHE A 46 -0.06 0.82 14.66
CA PHE A 46 -0.37 -0.15 15.71
C PHE A 46 -0.73 0.60 16.99
N SER A 47 -1.78 0.16 17.69
CA SER A 47 -2.19 0.69 18.99
C SER A 47 -2.60 -0.43 19.95
N GLY A 48 -2.57 -0.15 21.26
CA GLY A 48 -2.91 -1.12 22.31
C GLY A 48 -1.73 -1.42 23.22
N VAL A 49 -1.42 -2.71 23.45
CA VAL A 49 -0.30 -3.12 24.31
C VAL A 49 1.04 -2.58 23.84
N LYS A 50 1.25 -2.53 22.52
CA LYS A 50 2.45 -1.97 21.91
C LYS A 50 2.05 -1.09 20.75
N SER A 51 2.18 0.22 20.93
CA SER A 51 1.94 1.19 19.86
C SER A 51 3.18 1.32 18.98
N GLY A 52 2.97 1.62 17.70
CA GLY A 52 4.05 1.79 16.74
C GLY A 52 3.51 2.27 15.40
N HIS A 53 4.41 2.75 14.55
CA HIS A 53 4.07 3.18 13.19
C HIS A 53 5.13 2.60 12.26
N VAL A 54 4.69 1.88 11.24
CA VAL A 54 5.55 1.31 10.21
C VAL A 54 5.02 1.79 8.87
N GLN A 55 5.83 2.59 8.19
CA GLN A 55 5.52 3.10 6.86
C GLN A 55 6.67 2.79 5.92
N GLY A 56 6.38 2.63 4.64
CA GLY A 56 7.41 2.37 3.64
C GLY A 56 6.89 2.40 2.21
N GLY A 57 7.83 2.34 1.27
CA GLY A 57 7.58 2.38 -0.16
C GLY A 57 7.82 3.76 -0.80
N PRO A 58 7.52 3.90 -2.09
CA PRO A 58 6.93 2.88 -2.96
C PRO A 58 7.88 1.71 -3.23
N ILE A 59 7.43 0.49 -2.94
CA ILE A 59 8.10 -0.76 -3.31
C ILE A 59 7.73 -1.01 -4.76
N GLN A 60 8.73 -0.98 -5.66
CA GLN A 60 8.49 -1.30 -7.07
C GLN A 60 7.96 -2.74 -7.21
N VAL A 61 6.93 -2.90 -8.05
CA VAL A 61 6.24 -4.17 -8.33
C VAL A 61 6.29 -4.44 -9.83
N ASP A 62 6.98 -5.52 -10.20
CA ASP A 62 7.12 -6.02 -11.56
C ASP A 62 6.49 -7.40 -11.77
N GLY A 63 5.86 -7.97 -10.73
CA GLY A 63 5.16 -9.24 -10.77
C GLY A 63 4.72 -9.72 -9.40
N ASP A 64 4.36 -11.00 -9.32
CA ASP A 64 4.11 -11.68 -8.06
C ASP A 64 5.41 -11.76 -7.25
N MET A 65 5.37 -11.32 -6.00
CA MET A 65 6.56 -11.23 -5.17
C MET A 65 6.23 -11.33 -3.68
N THR A 66 7.23 -11.72 -2.89
CA THR A 66 7.19 -11.62 -1.43
C THR A 66 8.39 -10.81 -0.98
N LYS A 67 8.16 -9.75 -0.21
CA LYS A 67 9.22 -8.88 0.29
C LYS A 67 9.09 -8.67 1.78
N VAL A 68 10.20 -8.86 2.48
CA VAL A 68 10.34 -8.42 3.87
C VAL A 68 10.65 -6.93 3.85
N VAL A 69 9.81 -6.13 4.52
CA VAL A 69 9.90 -4.67 4.51
C VAL A 69 10.34 -4.10 5.86
N ASN A 70 10.27 -4.91 6.91
CA ASN A 70 10.84 -4.66 8.22
C ASN A 70 11.19 -6.00 8.87
N ASP A 71 12.33 -6.10 9.54
CA ASP A 71 12.78 -7.37 10.13
C ASP A 71 12.32 -7.56 11.59
N ASN A 72 11.99 -6.47 12.30
CA ASN A 72 11.54 -6.55 13.70
C ASN A 72 10.55 -5.42 14.07
N PRO A 73 9.24 -5.70 14.23
CA PRO A 73 8.59 -6.99 13.93
C PRO A 73 8.73 -7.35 12.45
N LYS A 74 8.80 -8.63 12.12
CA LYS A 74 8.93 -9.06 10.73
C LYS A 74 7.64 -8.72 9.97
N VAL A 75 7.72 -7.82 9.00
CA VAL A 75 6.60 -7.44 8.12
C VAL A 75 6.89 -7.99 6.73
N LEU A 76 5.99 -8.83 6.22
CA LEU A 76 6.03 -9.33 4.86
C LEU A 76 4.89 -8.73 4.04
N VAL A 77 5.24 -8.21 2.88
CA VAL A 77 4.30 -7.82 1.82
C VAL A 77 4.33 -8.92 0.77
N ILE A 78 3.18 -9.51 0.51
CA ILE A 78 2.98 -10.58 -0.47
C ILE A 78 2.08 -10.01 -1.56
N ILE A 79 2.55 -10.08 -2.80
CA ILE A 79 1.85 -9.64 -4.00
C ILE A 79 1.60 -10.88 -4.86
N SER A 80 0.35 -11.05 -5.28
CA SER A 80 -0.09 -12.20 -6.06
C SER A 80 -1.12 -11.79 -7.11
N GLY A 81 -1.27 -12.57 -8.18
CA GLY A 81 -2.26 -12.29 -9.22
C GLY A 81 -2.00 -10.96 -9.93
N TYR A 82 -0.73 -10.57 -10.07
CA TYR A 82 -0.33 -9.35 -10.74
C TYR A 82 -0.78 -9.34 -12.20
N GLN A 83 -1.54 -8.32 -12.57
CA GLN A 83 -1.97 -8.07 -13.94
C GLN A 83 -1.72 -6.60 -14.27
N LYS A 84 -0.98 -6.36 -15.35
CA LYS A 84 -0.72 -5.02 -15.87
C LYS A 84 -0.95 -4.99 -17.37
N THR A 85 -1.71 -3.99 -17.81
CA THR A 85 -1.84 -3.56 -19.20
C THR A 85 -1.39 -2.10 -19.31
N ALA A 86 -1.41 -1.52 -20.51
CA ALA A 86 -1.08 -0.10 -20.69
C ALA A 86 -2.05 0.87 -19.97
N ALA A 87 -3.29 0.45 -19.73
CA ALA A 87 -4.35 1.32 -19.19
C ALA A 87 -4.86 0.89 -17.81
N TYR A 88 -4.47 -0.28 -17.31
CA TYR A 88 -5.03 -0.85 -16.09
C TYR A 88 -4.02 -1.74 -15.36
N ALA A 89 -4.02 -1.68 -14.04
CA ALA A 89 -3.28 -2.58 -13.17
C ALA A 89 -4.18 -3.16 -12.09
N SER A 90 -3.93 -4.41 -11.71
CA SER A 90 -4.56 -5.06 -10.56
C SER A 90 -3.60 -6.06 -9.92
N MET A 91 -3.66 -6.19 -8.61
CA MET A 91 -2.88 -7.14 -7.84
C MET A 91 -3.55 -7.42 -6.50
N HIS A 92 -3.44 -8.66 -6.04
CA HIS A 92 -3.84 -9.05 -4.70
C HIS A 92 -2.68 -8.83 -3.74
N VAL A 93 -2.90 -8.01 -2.71
CA VAL A 93 -1.86 -7.65 -1.74
C VAL A 93 -2.25 -8.12 -0.35
N LYS A 94 -1.32 -8.85 0.25
CA LYS A 94 -1.44 -9.36 1.62
C LYS A 94 -0.27 -8.87 2.45
N ILE A 95 -0.54 -8.27 3.60
CA ILE A 95 0.49 -7.88 4.56
C ILE A 95 0.35 -8.74 5.81
N THR A 96 1.44 -9.42 6.17
CA THR A 96 1.53 -10.19 7.40
C THR A 96 2.59 -9.62 8.32
N VAL A 97 2.29 -9.59 9.62
CA VAL A 97 3.22 -9.11 10.66
C VAL A 97 3.43 -10.23 11.66
N ASP A 98 4.69 -10.52 11.97
CA ASP A 98 5.05 -11.39 13.07
C ASP A 98 5.11 -10.56 14.36
N ALA A 99 4.02 -10.62 15.12
CA ALA A 99 3.88 -9.90 16.37
C ALA A 99 4.39 -10.78 17.54
N PRO A 100 5.28 -10.27 18.41
CA PRO A 100 5.64 -10.96 19.63
C PRO A 100 4.36 -11.32 20.43
N VAL A 101 4.27 -12.53 20.95
CA VAL A 101 3.13 -13.09 21.74
C VAL A 101 1.94 -13.59 20.92
N ILE A 102 1.51 -12.91 19.84
CA ILE A 102 0.33 -13.31 19.05
C ILE A 102 0.72 -14.20 17.86
N GLY A 103 1.98 -14.16 17.44
CA GLY A 103 2.48 -14.85 16.26
C GLY A 103 2.20 -14.08 14.97
N THR A 104 2.21 -14.78 13.84
CA THR A 104 1.98 -14.16 12.53
C THR A 104 0.51 -13.86 12.31
N ILE A 105 0.19 -12.58 12.11
CA ILE A 105 -1.16 -12.08 11.82
C ILE A 105 -1.20 -11.45 10.43
N THR A 106 -2.34 -11.58 9.75
CA THR A 106 -2.60 -10.85 8.49
C THR A 106 -3.28 -9.54 8.84
N ILE A 107 -2.68 -8.40 8.46
CA ILE A 107 -3.17 -7.05 8.80
C ILE A 107 -3.74 -6.29 7.59
N PHE A 108 -3.66 -6.91 6.42
CA PHE A 108 -4.25 -6.45 5.17
C PHE A 108 -4.36 -7.64 4.21
N ASP A 109 -5.51 -7.82 3.57
CA ASP A 109 -5.72 -8.90 2.60
C ASP A 109 -6.77 -8.44 1.56
N SER A 110 -6.30 -7.74 0.53
CA SER A 110 -7.19 -7.05 -0.42
C SER A 110 -6.57 -6.90 -1.80
N THR A 111 -7.42 -6.91 -2.83
CA THR A 111 -7.03 -6.56 -4.20
C THR A 111 -6.97 -5.04 -4.36
N LEU A 112 -5.84 -4.52 -4.84
CA LEU A 112 -5.69 -3.15 -5.33
C LEU A 112 -5.77 -3.15 -6.85
N GLY A 113 -6.43 -2.16 -7.43
CA GLY A 113 -6.44 -2.05 -8.88
C GLY A 113 -7.16 -0.81 -9.38
N GLY A 114 -6.78 -0.36 -10.58
CA GLY A 114 -7.32 0.85 -11.16
C GLY A 114 -6.71 1.19 -12.50
N ASN A 115 -7.27 2.24 -13.12
CA ASN A 115 -6.76 2.76 -14.39
C ASN A 115 -5.39 3.40 -14.19
N ILE A 116 -4.45 3.06 -15.06
CA ILE A 116 -3.15 3.71 -15.13
C ILE A 116 -3.34 4.98 -15.95
N PRO A 117 -3.19 6.17 -15.36
CA PRO A 117 -3.38 7.41 -16.11
C PRO A 117 -2.36 7.50 -17.24
N ALA A 118 -2.84 7.87 -18.42
CA ALA A 118 -2.00 8.11 -19.59
C ALA A 118 -1.14 9.36 -19.37
N GLY A 119 0.07 9.36 -19.94
CA GLY A 119 1.01 10.48 -19.80
C GLY A 119 2.08 10.28 -18.72
N ASN A 120 3.08 11.14 -18.77
CA ASN A 120 4.12 11.21 -17.75
C ASN A 120 3.59 11.96 -16.50
N ALA A 121 4.20 11.72 -15.32
CA ALA A 121 3.70 12.30 -14.06
C ALA A 121 3.60 13.83 -14.08
N TRP A 122 4.39 14.50 -14.94
CA TRP A 122 4.36 15.95 -15.14
C TRP A 122 3.13 16.44 -15.91
N GLU A 123 2.68 15.70 -16.93
CA GLU A 123 1.47 16.01 -17.69
C GLU A 123 0.23 15.96 -16.80
N LEU A 124 0.14 14.97 -15.90
CA LEU A 124 -1.00 14.82 -14.98
C LEU A 124 -1.04 15.92 -13.92
N ILE A 125 0.12 16.32 -13.38
CA ILE A 125 0.20 17.47 -12.45
C ILE A 125 -0.17 18.77 -13.18
N ALA A 126 0.31 18.95 -14.42
CA ALA A 126 -0.01 20.12 -15.22
C ALA A 126 -1.51 20.20 -15.58
N GLU A 127 -2.17 19.06 -15.85
CA GLU A 127 -3.61 18.98 -16.04
C GLU A 127 -4.39 19.29 -14.76
N GLY A 128 -3.98 18.74 -13.62
CA GLY A 128 -4.60 19.04 -12.32
C GLY A 128 -4.53 20.52 -11.95
N MET A 129 -3.36 21.15 -12.15
CA MET A 129 -3.19 22.59 -11.90
C MET A 129 -4.03 23.46 -12.85
N LYS A 130 -4.18 23.06 -14.13
CA LYS A 130 -5.05 23.76 -15.08
C LYS A 130 -6.53 23.67 -14.70
N ALA A 131 -6.96 22.52 -14.18
CA ALA A 131 -8.34 22.34 -13.72
C ALA A 131 -8.67 23.22 -12.51
N GLU A 132 -7.77 23.33 -11.52
CA GLU A 132 -7.96 24.21 -10.36
C GLU A 132 -7.96 25.70 -10.72
N LEU A 133 -7.17 26.11 -11.71
CA LEU A 133 -7.13 27.49 -12.19
C LEU A 133 -8.40 27.89 -12.95
N ASN A 134 -9.03 26.97 -13.69
CA ASN A 134 -10.27 27.23 -14.43
C ASN A 134 -11.53 27.13 -13.56
N ALA A 135 -11.41 26.65 -12.32
CA ALA A 135 -12.51 26.56 -11.36
C ALA A 135 -12.66 27.80 -10.46
N LYS A 136 -11.81 28.82 -10.66
CA LYS A 136 -11.89 30.15 -10.02
C LYS A 136 -12.36 31.21 -11.02
#